data_AF-A0A2M7YKP8-F1
#
_entry.id   AF-A0A2M7YKP8-F1
#
_cell.length_a   1.000
_cell.length_b   1.000
_cell.length_c   1.000
_cell.angle_alpha   90.00
_cell.angle_beta   90.00
_cell.angle_gamma   90.00
#
_symmetry.space_group_name_H-M   'P 1'
#
loop_
_entity.id
_entity.type
_entity.pdbx_description
1 polymer ?
#
loop_
_entity_poly.entity_id
_entity_poly.type
_entity_poly.pdbx_seq_one_letter_code
_entity_poly.pdbx_strand_id
1 'polypeptide(L)'
;MQRLSNKINLLHWCPNIIFTDFGTRRRFSRPWQDYVVRTMAQELPKQFIGTSNTALAMKYGLLPMGTSAHEMDMVAAAAAGKTDRGILRAHQRVLRNWWKQYGWDLSIALTDTFGTDFFFRDMTTEQAHSWKGLRQDSGDPIVFGEKAIAFYKKRGVDPRDKLLIFSDGLDIAAMMKISMHFAKRIKVTFGWGTNLTNDVGLKPLSLVIKIVEANGHPAVKLSDNLAKAIGDPAEVERYKHIFGYTQNYYEECKY
;
A
#
# COMPACT_ATOMS: atom_id res chain seq x y z
N MET A 1 12.80 19.69 -13.88
CA MET A 1 12.32 20.78 -12.99
C MET A 1 10.90 21.24 -13.35
N GLN A 2 10.61 21.71 -14.58
CA GLN A 2 9.24 22.09 -15.00
C GLN A 2 8.14 21.05 -14.68
N ARG A 3 8.46 19.77 -14.93
CA ARG A 3 7.77 18.55 -14.44
C ARG A 3 7.10 18.72 -13.08
N LEU A 4 7.98 18.92 -12.11
CA LEU A 4 7.69 18.97 -10.69
C LEU A 4 6.96 20.27 -10.33
N SER A 5 7.37 21.40 -10.89
CA SER A 5 6.73 22.70 -10.65
C SER A 5 5.26 22.69 -11.07
N ASN A 6 4.93 22.11 -12.24
CA ASN A 6 3.55 21.97 -12.68
C ASN A 6 2.72 21.12 -11.71
N LYS A 7 3.30 20.05 -11.16
CA LYS A 7 2.66 19.20 -10.14
C LYS A 7 2.38 19.95 -8.85
N ILE A 8 3.35 20.73 -8.38
CA ILE A 8 3.23 21.56 -7.18
C ILE A 8 2.11 22.59 -7.36
N ASN A 9 2.07 23.27 -8.51
CA ASN A 9 1.01 24.23 -8.83
C ASN A 9 -0.38 23.59 -8.78
N LEU A 10 -0.55 22.38 -9.34
CA LEU A 10 -1.82 21.65 -9.26
C LEU A 10 -2.19 21.27 -7.82
N LEU A 11 -1.22 20.89 -6.99
CA LEU A 11 -1.44 20.51 -5.60
C LEU A 11 -1.87 21.69 -4.73
N HIS A 12 -1.40 22.92 -5.02
CA HIS A 12 -1.89 24.13 -4.35
C HIS A 12 -3.39 24.35 -4.56
N TRP A 13 -3.95 23.97 -5.71
CA TRP A 13 -5.39 24.01 -5.97
C TRP A 13 -6.16 22.86 -5.31
N CYS A 14 -5.45 21.88 -4.73
CA CYS A 14 -6.03 20.68 -4.12
C CYS A 14 -5.55 20.50 -2.67
N PRO A 15 -5.81 21.44 -1.75
CA PRO A 15 -5.20 21.47 -0.42
C PRO A 15 -5.56 20.27 0.47
N ASN A 16 -6.61 19.51 0.12
CA ASN A 16 -7.04 18.32 0.85
C ASN A 16 -6.26 17.05 0.46
N ILE A 17 -5.35 17.11 -0.53
CA ILE A 17 -4.49 15.98 -0.89
C ILE A 17 -3.33 15.93 0.09
N ILE A 18 -3.31 14.89 0.92
CA ILE A 18 -2.23 14.59 1.87
C ILE A 18 -1.42 13.42 1.31
N PHE A 19 -0.10 13.56 1.26
CA PHE A 19 0.77 12.57 0.62
C PHE A 19 2.16 12.47 1.25
N THR A 20 2.83 11.38 0.92
CA THR A 20 4.16 11.00 1.40
C THR A 20 5.03 10.58 0.22
N ASP A 21 6.33 10.89 0.25
CA ASP A 21 7.29 10.33 -0.72
C ASP A 21 7.50 8.83 -0.49
N PHE A 22 7.22 8.02 -1.51
CA PHE A 22 7.41 6.56 -1.56
C PHE A 22 8.30 6.13 -2.74
N GLY A 23 9.07 7.07 -3.32
CA GLY A 23 9.72 6.91 -4.62
C GLY A 23 11.09 6.25 -4.62
N THR A 24 11.69 5.96 -3.46
CA THR A 24 13.09 5.50 -3.33
C THR A 24 13.49 4.40 -4.31
N ARG A 25 12.66 3.37 -4.46
CA ARG A 25 12.97 2.16 -5.25
C ARG A 25 13.07 2.40 -6.77
N ARG A 26 12.44 3.45 -7.28
CA ARG A 26 12.36 3.75 -8.72
C ARG A 26 12.63 5.22 -9.02
N ARG A 27 13.32 5.93 -8.12
CA ARG A 27 13.77 7.32 -8.33
C ARG A 27 14.65 7.42 -9.57
N PHE A 28 14.63 8.57 -10.25
CA PHE A 28 15.55 8.85 -11.34
C PHE A 28 17.01 8.77 -10.87
N SER A 29 17.32 9.44 -9.77
CA SER A 29 18.63 9.40 -9.12
C SER A 29 18.52 9.81 -7.65
N ARG A 30 19.55 9.51 -6.86
CA ARG A 30 19.61 9.94 -5.45
C ARG A 30 19.57 11.46 -5.30
N PRO A 31 20.39 12.26 -6.04
CA PRO A 31 20.31 13.72 -5.97
C PRO A 31 18.95 14.28 -6.39
N TRP A 32 18.28 13.64 -7.35
CA TRP A 32 16.95 14.09 -7.76
C TRP A 32 15.88 13.84 -6.69
N GLN A 33 15.87 12.66 -6.05
CA GLN A 33 14.95 12.42 -4.92
C GLN A 33 15.20 13.41 -3.76
N ASP A 34 16.46 13.70 -3.46
CA ASP A 34 16.85 14.69 -2.44
C ASP A 34 16.26 16.08 -2.75
N TYR A 35 16.41 16.54 -3.99
CA TYR A 35 15.79 17.78 -4.48
C TYR A 35 14.27 17.75 -4.35
N VAL A 36 13.61 16.68 -4.84
CA VAL A 36 12.15 16.53 -4.81
C VAL A 36 11.61 16.59 -3.38
N VAL A 37 12.19 15.82 -2.45
CA VAL A 37 11.73 15.77 -1.05
C VAL A 37 11.91 17.12 -0.37
N ARG A 38 13.06 17.77 -0.55
CA ARG A 38 13.30 19.12 -0.01
C ARG A 38 12.29 20.12 -0.53
N THR A 39 12.06 20.13 -1.85
CA THR A 39 11.10 21.06 -2.48
C THR A 39 9.68 20.80 -2.01
N MET A 40 9.23 19.55 -1.93
CA MET A 40 7.88 19.22 -1.44
C MET A 40 7.67 19.64 0.02
N ALA A 41 8.68 19.45 0.88
CA ALA A 41 8.63 19.88 2.27
C ALA A 41 8.57 21.42 2.43
N GLN A 42 9.21 22.17 1.51
CA GLN A 42 9.23 23.63 1.54
C GLN A 42 7.96 24.26 0.94
N GLU A 43 7.53 23.77 -0.22
CA GLU A 43 6.42 24.36 -0.98
C GLU A 43 5.04 23.88 -0.48
N LEU A 44 4.95 22.65 0.03
CA LEU A 44 3.69 22.01 0.40
C LEU A 44 3.68 21.45 1.85
N PRO A 45 4.12 22.19 2.88
CA PRO A 45 4.34 21.68 4.23
C PRO A 45 3.07 21.15 4.94
N LYS A 46 1.88 21.57 4.50
CA LYS A 46 0.59 21.09 5.05
C LYS A 46 0.09 19.82 4.38
N GLN A 47 0.58 19.50 3.18
CA GLN A 47 0.15 18.37 2.36
C GLN A 47 1.18 17.24 2.36
N PHE A 48 2.47 17.59 2.38
CA PHE A 48 3.58 16.65 2.41
C PHE A 48 3.93 16.25 3.84
N ILE A 49 3.52 15.04 4.25
CA ILE A 49 3.62 14.61 5.66
C ILE A 49 4.89 13.83 6.00
N GLY A 50 5.70 13.47 5.00
CA GLY A 50 6.97 12.77 5.23
C GLY A 50 7.50 11.99 4.04
N THR A 51 8.47 11.13 4.29
CA THR A 51 9.12 10.28 3.28
C THR A 51 9.40 8.89 3.84
N SER A 52 9.33 7.86 2.99
CA SER A 52 9.76 6.50 3.35
C SER A 52 11.28 6.33 3.33
N ASN A 53 12.02 7.33 2.85
CA ASN A 53 13.48 7.32 2.87
C ASN A 53 13.97 7.85 4.23
N THR A 54 14.36 6.94 5.12
CA THR A 54 14.78 7.28 6.49
C THR A 54 15.96 8.25 6.53
N ALA A 55 16.88 8.17 5.56
CA ALA A 55 18.01 9.09 5.47
C ALA A 55 17.56 10.53 5.09
N LEU A 56 16.58 10.67 4.19
CA LEU A 56 16.01 11.97 3.86
C LEU A 56 15.11 12.50 4.97
N ALA A 57 14.37 11.61 5.65
CA ALA A 57 13.59 11.97 6.83
C ALA A 57 14.49 12.58 7.91
N MET A 58 15.61 11.93 8.23
CA MET A 58 16.62 12.44 9.15
C MET A 58 17.24 13.77 8.67
N LYS A 59 17.64 13.85 7.39
CA LYS A 59 18.29 15.04 6.82
C LYS A 59 17.42 16.30 6.91
N TYR A 60 16.12 16.17 6.72
CA TYR A 60 15.18 17.30 6.64
C TYR A 60 14.25 17.42 7.85
N GLY A 61 14.45 16.64 8.91
CA GLY A 61 13.57 16.66 10.09
C GLY A 61 12.12 16.26 9.78
N LEU A 62 11.92 15.37 8.81
CA LEU A 62 10.60 14.88 8.40
C LEU A 62 10.25 13.58 9.13
N LEU A 63 8.96 13.23 9.14
CA LEU A 63 8.52 11.93 9.65
C LEU A 63 8.98 10.80 8.71
N PRO A 64 9.62 9.74 9.23
CA PRO A 64 9.86 8.52 8.48
C PRO A 64 8.54 7.75 8.35
N MET A 65 8.08 7.55 7.12
CA MET A 65 6.78 6.96 6.83
C MET A 65 6.92 5.52 6.35
N GLY A 66 6.14 4.60 6.92
CA GLY A 66 6.17 3.19 6.52
C GLY A 66 5.06 2.37 7.15
N THR A 67 4.82 1.21 6.55
CA THR A 67 3.92 0.15 7.05
C THR A 67 4.58 -1.20 6.77
N SER A 68 3.91 -2.31 7.08
CA SER A 68 4.36 -3.62 6.60
C SER A 68 4.32 -3.71 5.06
N ALA A 69 5.03 -4.70 4.51
CA ALA A 69 5.03 -5.05 3.09
C ALA A 69 4.59 -6.51 2.90
N HIS A 70 4.24 -6.88 1.67
CA HIS A 70 3.76 -8.23 1.33
C HIS A 70 4.68 -9.36 1.77
N GLU A 71 5.99 -9.10 1.84
CA GLU A 71 6.97 -10.09 2.26
C GLU A 71 6.65 -10.70 3.63
N MET A 72 6.01 -9.94 4.54
CA MET A 72 5.63 -10.44 5.87
C MET A 72 4.64 -11.60 5.78
N ASP A 73 3.56 -11.42 5.01
CA ASP A 73 2.55 -12.46 4.79
C ASP A 73 3.09 -13.60 3.90
N MET A 74 3.82 -13.24 2.83
CA MET A 74 4.41 -14.21 1.90
C MET A 74 5.36 -15.17 2.63
N VAL A 75 6.31 -14.64 3.41
CA VAL A 75 7.29 -15.44 4.17
C VAL A 75 6.58 -16.25 5.25
N ALA A 76 5.62 -15.65 5.97
CA ALA A 76 4.92 -16.36 7.03
C ALA A 76 4.10 -17.55 6.50
N ALA A 77 3.48 -17.39 5.33
CA ALA A 77 2.72 -18.44 4.66
C ALA A 77 3.63 -19.53 4.10
N ALA A 78 4.68 -19.15 3.35
CA ALA A 78 5.67 -20.08 2.82
C ALA A 78 6.33 -20.90 3.93
N ALA A 79 6.79 -20.26 5.01
CA ALA A 79 7.39 -20.96 6.15
C ALA A 79 6.40 -21.89 6.89
N ALA A 80 5.08 -21.70 6.72
CA ALA A 80 4.04 -22.59 7.23
C ALA A 80 3.62 -23.69 6.22
N GLY A 81 4.25 -23.73 5.03
CA GLY A 81 3.87 -24.46 3.82
C GLY A 81 3.74 -25.98 3.91
N LYS A 82 3.98 -26.56 5.09
CA LYS A 82 3.75 -27.98 5.40
C LYS A 82 2.27 -28.37 5.34
N THR A 83 1.35 -27.44 5.62
CA THR A 83 -0.10 -27.72 5.61
C THR A 83 -0.92 -26.50 5.19
N ASP A 84 -2.03 -26.73 4.49
CA ASP A 84 -2.96 -25.67 4.06
C ASP A 84 -3.53 -24.87 5.24
N ARG A 85 -3.85 -25.57 6.35
CA ARG A 85 -4.30 -24.91 7.59
C ARG A 85 -3.22 -24.02 8.19
N GLY A 86 -1.95 -24.39 8.07
CA GLY A 86 -0.80 -23.60 8.50
C GLY A 86 -0.66 -22.33 7.67
N ILE A 87 -0.73 -22.47 6.34
CA ILE A 87 -0.72 -21.35 5.38
C ILE A 87 -1.85 -20.36 5.70
N LEU A 88 -3.09 -20.84 5.84
CA LEU A 88 -4.24 -20.00 6.15
C LEU A 88 -4.07 -19.22 7.46
N ARG A 89 -3.58 -19.88 8.51
CA ARG A 89 -3.35 -19.27 9.84
C ARG A 89 -2.18 -18.29 9.87
N ALA A 90 -1.30 -18.32 8.87
CA ALA A 90 -0.14 -17.44 8.83
C ALA A 90 -0.53 -15.97 8.75
N HIS A 91 -1.61 -15.64 8.03
CA HIS A 91 -2.13 -14.27 7.93
C HIS A 91 -2.45 -13.68 9.32
N GLN A 92 -3.26 -14.37 10.13
CA GLN A 92 -3.55 -13.94 11.50
C GLN A 92 -2.31 -13.87 12.39
N ARG A 93 -1.32 -14.74 12.17
CA ARG A 93 -0.05 -14.68 12.91
C ARG A 93 0.71 -13.39 12.60
N VAL A 94 0.74 -12.95 11.34
CA VAL A 94 1.36 -11.68 10.95
C VAL A 94 0.67 -10.50 11.63
N LEU A 95 -0.66 -10.40 11.52
CA LEU A 95 -1.42 -9.31 12.14
C LEU A 95 -1.19 -9.24 13.66
N ARG A 96 -1.29 -10.37 14.37
CA ARG A 96 -1.07 -10.39 15.82
C ARG A 96 0.36 -10.02 16.21
N ASN A 97 1.35 -10.56 15.51
CA ASN A 97 2.76 -10.29 15.83
C ASN A 97 3.10 -8.82 15.55
N TRP A 98 2.60 -8.26 14.44
CA TRP A 98 2.81 -6.86 14.09
C TRP A 98 2.18 -5.93 15.13
N TRP A 99 0.93 -6.19 15.52
CA TRP A 99 0.25 -5.42 16.57
C TRP A 99 0.99 -5.51 17.91
N LYS A 100 1.42 -6.72 18.32
CA LYS A 100 2.17 -6.91 19.56
C LYS A 100 3.48 -6.11 19.58
N GLN A 101 4.16 -5.99 18.44
CA GLN A 101 5.45 -5.33 18.34
C GLN A 101 5.35 -3.80 18.21
N TYR A 102 4.36 -3.30 17.45
CA TYR A 102 4.33 -1.89 17.04
C TYR A 102 3.06 -1.13 17.46
N GLY A 103 2.02 -1.84 17.93
CA GLY A 103 0.78 -1.25 18.41
C GLY A 103 0.09 -0.34 17.39
N TRP A 104 -0.62 0.67 17.91
CA TRP A 104 -1.42 1.61 17.12
C TRP A 104 -0.61 2.37 16.08
N ASP A 105 0.63 2.76 16.38
CA ASP A 105 1.37 3.72 15.57
C ASP A 105 1.66 3.23 14.15
N LEU A 106 1.97 1.93 13.99
CA LEU A 106 2.22 1.28 12.70
C LEU A 106 1.10 0.31 12.28
N SER A 107 -0.12 0.50 12.78
CA SER A 107 -1.27 -0.39 12.51
C SER A 107 -2.04 -0.06 11.22
N ILE A 108 -1.32 0.15 10.11
CA ILE A 108 -1.92 0.19 8.77
C ILE A 108 -1.76 -1.18 8.14
N ALA A 109 -2.87 -1.89 7.91
CA ALA A 109 -2.84 -3.25 7.36
C ALA A 109 -2.78 -3.25 5.83
N LEU A 110 -1.93 -4.10 5.27
CA LEU A 110 -1.86 -4.36 3.84
C LEU A 110 -2.81 -5.50 3.47
N THR A 111 -3.78 -5.26 2.58
CA THR A 111 -4.96 -6.15 2.46
C THR A 111 -4.86 -7.16 1.34
N ASP A 112 -4.05 -6.90 0.32
CA ASP A 112 -4.14 -7.62 -0.95
C ASP A 112 -3.15 -8.78 -1.09
N THR A 113 -2.33 -9.13 -0.09
CA THR A 113 -1.33 -10.21 -0.26
C THR A 113 -1.97 -11.52 -0.77
N PHE A 114 -3.10 -11.92 -0.20
CA PHE A 114 -3.91 -13.07 -0.63
C PHE A 114 -5.32 -12.68 -1.10
N GLY A 115 -5.52 -11.40 -1.45
CA GLY A 115 -6.78 -10.82 -1.86
C GLY A 115 -7.55 -10.12 -0.74
N THR A 116 -8.08 -8.94 -1.02
CA THR A 116 -8.75 -8.08 -0.02
C THR A 116 -10.05 -8.70 0.52
N ASP A 117 -10.78 -9.46 -0.30
CA ASP A 117 -12.01 -10.12 0.16
C ASP A 117 -11.74 -11.20 1.23
N PHE A 118 -10.64 -11.95 1.07
CA PHE A 118 -10.15 -12.84 2.13
C PHE A 118 -9.77 -12.05 3.38
N PHE A 119 -8.97 -10.98 3.22
CA PHE A 119 -8.53 -10.15 4.33
C PHE A 119 -9.72 -9.62 5.17
N PHE A 120 -10.77 -9.12 4.52
CA PHE A 120 -11.98 -8.63 5.19
C PHE A 120 -12.85 -9.72 5.82
N ARG A 121 -12.75 -10.97 5.35
CA ARG A 121 -13.37 -12.12 6.01
C ARG A 121 -12.60 -12.51 7.27
N ASP A 122 -11.27 -12.46 7.19
CA ASP A 122 -10.39 -13.00 8.23
C ASP A 122 -10.08 -11.98 9.36
N MET A 123 -10.01 -10.68 9.05
CA MET A 123 -9.80 -9.64 10.07
C MET A 123 -10.97 -9.57 11.05
N THR A 124 -10.68 -9.69 12.35
CA THR A 124 -11.70 -9.74 13.41
C THR A 124 -12.33 -8.37 13.65
N THR A 125 -13.49 -8.34 14.31
CA THR A 125 -14.13 -7.08 14.75
C THR A 125 -13.18 -6.29 15.65
N GLU A 126 -12.57 -6.94 16.64
CA GLU A 126 -11.59 -6.30 17.53
C GLU A 126 -10.42 -5.69 16.74
N GLN A 127 -9.86 -6.41 15.77
CA GLN A 127 -8.81 -5.87 14.90
C GLN A 127 -9.31 -4.66 14.10
N ALA A 128 -10.52 -4.70 13.54
CA ALA A 128 -11.07 -3.57 12.79
C ALA A 128 -11.25 -2.32 13.67
N HIS A 129 -11.62 -2.50 14.95
CA HIS A 129 -11.67 -1.41 15.92
C HIS A 129 -10.28 -0.90 16.28
N SER A 130 -9.34 -1.81 16.56
CA SER A 130 -8.01 -1.47 17.08
C SER A 130 -7.03 -0.95 16.03
N TRP A 131 -7.14 -1.32 14.75
CA TRP A 131 -6.17 -0.91 13.72
C TRP A 131 -6.49 0.49 13.18
N LYS A 132 -5.45 1.29 12.91
CA LYS A 132 -5.55 2.68 12.42
C LYS A 132 -6.16 2.76 11.03
N GLY A 133 -5.89 1.78 10.18
CA GLY A 133 -6.28 1.86 8.79
C GLY A 133 -5.83 0.70 7.92
N LEU A 134 -6.04 0.88 6.61
CA LEU A 134 -5.74 -0.11 5.57
C LEU A 134 -4.92 0.55 4.45
N ARG A 135 -4.11 -0.24 3.76
CA ARG A 135 -3.37 0.18 2.57
C ARG A 135 -3.82 -0.62 1.35
N GLN A 136 -4.09 0.10 0.27
CA GLN A 136 -4.36 -0.44 -1.06
C GLN A 136 -3.09 -0.41 -1.92
N ASP A 137 -2.75 -1.56 -2.51
CA ASP A 137 -1.58 -1.75 -3.38
C ASP A 137 -1.88 -2.51 -4.69
N SER A 138 -3.15 -2.88 -4.91
CA SER A 138 -3.65 -3.45 -6.17
C SER A 138 -5.18 -3.32 -6.31
N GLY A 139 -5.69 -3.54 -7.52
CA GLY A 139 -7.11 -3.41 -7.86
C GLY A 139 -7.57 -1.96 -8.03
N ASP A 140 -8.86 -1.77 -8.36
CA ASP A 140 -9.44 -0.44 -8.48
C ASP A 140 -9.53 0.25 -7.09
N PRO A 141 -8.97 1.46 -6.93
CA PRO A 141 -8.90 2.14 -5.64
C PRO A 141 -10.27 2.60 -5.12
N ILE A 142 -11.22 2.91 -6.00
CA ILE A 142 -12.58 3.28 -5.61
C ILE A 142 -13.33 2.06 -5.11
N VAL A 143 -13.26 0.94 -5.84
CA VAL A 143 -13.85 -0.35 -5.42
C VAL A 143 -13.28 -0.78 -4.07
N PHE A 144 -11.96 -0.72 -3.90
CA PHE A 144 -11.30 -1.01 -2.63
C PHE A 144 -11.85 -0.15 -1.49
N GLY A 145 -11.90 1.17 -1.66
CA GLY A 145 -12.33 2.07 -0.59
C GLY A 145 -13.81 1.91 -0.23
N GLU A 146 -14.67 1.61 -1.21
CA GLU A 146 -16.07 1.26 -0.95
C GLU A 146 -16.20 -0.04 -0.15
N LYS A 147 -15.43 -1.08 -0.51
CA LYS A 147 -15.38 -2.33 0.26
C LYS A 147 -14.88 -2.08 1.69
N ALA A 148 -13.86 -1.24 1.87
CA ALA A 148 -13.32 -0.89 3.19
C ALA A 148 -14.35 -0.16 4.06
N ILE A 149 -15.09 0.82 3.50
CA ILE A 149 -16.17 1.52 4.21
C ILE A 149 -17.25 0.53 4.64
N ALA A 150 -17.69 -0.36 3.74
CA ALA A 150 -18.69 -1.37 4.05
C ALA A 150 -18.19 -2.35 5.13
N PHE A 151 -16.92 -2.76 5.06
CA PHE A 151 -16.26 -3.61 6.05
C PHE A 151 -16.31 -3.00 7.46
N TYR A 152 -15.95 -1.72 7.59
CA TYR A 152 -15.97 -1.02 8.87
C TYR A 152 -17.40 -0.85 9.41
N LYS A 153 -18.34 -0.41 8.56
CA LYS A 153 -19.75 -0.27 8.94
C LYS A 153 -20.35 -1.58 9.45
N LYS A 154 -20.09 -2.70 8.76
CA LYS A 154 -20.56 -4.03 9.15
C LYS A 154 -20.04 -4.47 10.53
N ARG A 155 -18.92 -3.90 11.00
CA ARG A 155 -18.28 -4.19 12.29
C ARG A 155 -18.56 -3.13 13.36
N GLY A 156 -19.49 -2.20 13.10
CA GLY A 156 -19.83 -1.13 14.04
C GLY A 156 -18.72 -0.10 14.23
N VAL A 157 -17.81 0.02 13.26
CA VAL A 157 -16.73 1.02 13.25
C VAL A 157 -17.17 2.20 12.39
N ASP A 158 -17.05 3.42 12.90
CA ASP A 158 -17.23 4.63 12.08
C ASP A 158 -16.04 4.76 11.10
N PRO A 159 -16.27 4.67 9.78
CA PRO A 159 -15.19 4.79 8.80
C PRO A 159 -14.45 6.13 8.86
N ARG A 160 -15.06 7.20 9.39
CA ARG A 160 -14.44 8.53 9.51
C ARG A 160 -13.27 8.55 10.50
N ASP A 161 -13.22 7.59 11.41
CA ASP A 161 -12.11 7.43 12.36
C ASP A 161 -10.94 6.64 11.78
N LYS A 162 -11.12 6.06 10.58
CA LYS A 162 -10.14 5.21 9.91
C LYS A 162 -9.42 5.93 8.79
N LEU A 163 -8.25 5.38 8.43
CA LEU A 163 -7.39 5.87 7.36
C LEU A 163 -7.26 4.83 6.25
N LEU A 164 -7.38 5.26 5.00
CA LEU A 164 -6.93 4.50 3.84
C LEU A 164 -5.67 5.13 3.25
N ILE A 165 -4.67 4.30 3.01
CA ILE A 165 -3.46 4.69 2.27
C ILE A 165 -3.54 4.08 0.87
N PHE A 166 -3.52 4.90 -0.17
CA PHE A 166 -3.42 4.44 -1.55
C PHE A 166 -1.97 4.58 -1.99
N SER A 167 -1.37 3.51 -2.52
CA SER A 167 0.04 3.52 -2.95
C SER A 167 0.31 2.87 -4.30
N ASP A 168 -0.75 2.47 -5.02
CA ASP A 168 -0.61 1.79 -6.30
C ASP A 168 -0.50 2.79 -7.46
N GLY A 169 0.73 3.03 -7.95
CA GLY A 169 0.95 3.65 -9.26
C GLY A 169 0.31 5.04 -9.48
N LEU A 170 0.21 5.87 -8.44
CA LEU A 170 -0.58 7.10 -8.48
C LEU A 170 0.03 8.26 -9.27
N ASP A 171 -0.84 9.02 -9.94
CA ASP A 171 -0.60 10.39 -10.39
C ASP A 171 -1.56 11.38 -9.70
N ILE A 172 -1.43 12.68 -9.99
CA ILE A 172 -2.28 13.72 -9.36
C ILE A 172 -3.75 13.52 -9.69
N ALA A 173 -4.09 13.17 -10.93
CA ALA A 173 -5.48 13.00 -11.33
C ALA A 173 -6.15 11.86 -10.56
N ALA A 174 -5.45 10.73 -10.39
CA ALA A 174 -5.90 9.63 -9.55
C ALA A 174 -6.07 10.06 -8.08
N MET A 175 -5.09 10.77 -7.51
CA MET A 175 -5.19 11.28 -6.14
C MET A 175 -6.39 12.23 -5.95
N MET A 176 -6.64 13.13 -6.91
CA MET A 176 -7.80 14.02 -6.90
C MET A 176 -9.12 13.24 -6.96
N LYS A 177 -9.25 12.30 -7.89
CA LYS A 177 -10.45 11.45 -8.04
C LYS A 177 -10.76 10.70 -6.74
N ILE A 178 -9.75 10.06 -6.14
CA ILE A 178 -9.90 9.31 -4.89
C ILE A 178 -10.27 10.26 -3.73
N SER A 179 -9.57 11.38 -3.60
CA SER A 179 -9.82 12.37 -2.54
C SER A 179 -11.24 12.92 -2.61
N MET A 180 -11.72 13.28 -3.80
CA MET A 180 -13.09 13.77 -4.00
C MET A 180 -14.14 12.70 -3.70
N HIS A 181 -13.92 11.46 -4.15
CA HIS A 181 -14.88 10.36 -3.97
C HIS A 181 -15.10 9.96 -2.50
N PHE A 182 -14.03 9.99 -1.70
CA PHE A 182 -14.07 9.60 -0.28
C PHE A 182 -14.18 10.78 0.69
N ALA A 183 -14.31 12.01 0.18
CA ALA A 183 -14.43 13.21 0.98
C ALA A 183 -15.51 13.06 2.07
N LYS A 184 -15.15 13.35 3.32
CA LYS A 184 -16.01 13.27 4.52
C LYS A 184 -16.52 11.86 4.89
N ARG A 185 -16.13 10.81 4.15
CA ARG A 185 -16.59 9.43 4.38
C ARG A 185 -15.54 8.58 5.08
N ILE A 186 -14.26 8.79 4.78
CA ILE A 186 -13.10 8.14 5.39
C ILE A 186 -11.86 9.01 5.15
N LYS A 187 -10.86 8.97 6.03
CA LYS A 187 -9.60 9.70 5.82
C LYS A 187 -8.80 8.99 4.75
N VAL A 188 -8.18 9.74 3.83
CA VAL A 188 -7.34 9.19 2.77
C VAL A 188 -6.00 9.90 2.73
N THR A 189 -4.93 9.16 2.44
CA THR A 189 -3.60 9.69 2.16
C THR A 189 -2.94 8.87 1.04
N PHE A 190 -1.89 9.43 0.44
CA PHE A 190 -1.26 8.85 -0.75
C PHE A 190 0.23 8.56 -0.52
N GLY A 191 0.68 7.35 -0.83
CA GLY A 191 2.09 7.02 -0.97
C GLY A 191 2.52 7.24 -2.42
N TRP A 192 3.23 8.34 -2.70
CA TRP A 192 3.51 8.76 -4.06
C TRP A 192 4.91 8.35 -4.51
N GLY A 193 4.98 7.41 -5.46
CA GLY A 193 6.22 6.71 -5.84
C GLY A 193 6.91 7.23 -7.10
N THR A 194 6.94 6.39 -8.14
CA THR A 194 7.68 6.64 -9.40
C THR A 194 7.29 7.97 -10.04
N ASN A 195 6.01 8.28 -10.12
CA ASN A 195 5.53 9.52 -10.74
C ASN A 195 6.08 10.77 -10.02
N LEU A 196 6.27 10.74 -8.70
CA LEU A 196 6.88 11.85 -7.96
C LEU A 196 8.38 11.99 -8.26
N THR A 197 9.11 10.87 -8.23
CA THR A 197 10.58 10.86 -8.17
C THR A 197 11.28 10.47 -9.48
N ASN A 198 10.54 10.14 -10.53
CA ASN A 198 11.10 9.71 -11.83
C ASN A 198 10.24 10.15 -13.02
N ASP A 199 9.45 11.22 -12.87
CA ASP A 199 8.79 11.87 -14.00
C ASP A 199 9.65 13.01 -14.57
N VAL A 200 10.74 12.61 -15.24
CA VAL A 200 11.75 13.54 -15.78
C VAL A 200 11.74 13.65 -17.30
N GLY A 201 10.75 13.05 -17.98
CA GLY A 201 10.69 12.99 -19.45
C GLY A 201 11.23 11.71 -20.08
N LEU A 202 11.77 10.82 -19.26
CA LEU A 202 12.24 9.50 -19.68
C LEU A 202 11.29 8.43 -19.15
N LYS A 203 11.20 7.29 -19.85
CA LYS A 203 10.45 6.12 -19.38
C LYS A 203 11.18 5.50 -18.18
N PRO A 204 10.55 5.40 -16.99
CA PRO A 204 11.17 4.74 -15.84
C PRO A 204 11.43 3.25 -16.12
N LEU A 205 12.43 2.69 -15.45
CA LEU A 205 12.67 1.25 -15.45
C LEU A 205 11.59 0.54 -14.62
N SER A 206 10.92 -0.42 -15.26
CA SER A 206 9.97 -1.31 -14.60
C SER A 206 10.73 -2.46 -13.93
N LEU A 207 10.99 -2.33 -12.63
CA LEU A 207 11.75 -3.30 -11.84
C LEU A 207 11.05 -3.63 -10.52
N VAL A 208 11.14 -4.90 -10.12
CA VAL A 208 10.66 -5.42 -8.85
C VAL A 208 11.67 -6.40 -8.25
N ILE A 209 11.73 -6.44 -6.93
CA ILE A 209 12.40 -7.51 -6.16
C ILE A 209 11.33 -8.10 -5.26
N LYS A 210 11.23 -9.43 -5.24
CA LYS A 210 10.16 -10.18 -4.58
C LYS A 210 10.75 -11.38 -3.87
N ILE A 211 10.13 -11.76 -2.76
CA ILE A 211 10.41 -13.04 -2.10
C ILE A 211 9.89 -14.16 -3.01
N VAL A 212 10.72 -15.17 -3.23
CA VAL A 212 10.38 -16.36 -4.04
C VAL A 212 10.26 -17.63 -3.20
N GLU A 213 10.92 -17.69 -2.04
CA GLU A 213 10.96 -18.86 -1.17
C GLU A 213 11.20 -18.45 0.29
N ALA A 214 10.68 -19.24 1.24
CA ALA A 214 11.11 -19.21 2.64
C ALA A 214 11.09 -20.63 3.23
N ASN A 215 12.15 -21.01 3.94
CA ASN A 215 12.31 -22.35 4.54
C ASN A 215 12.11 -23.51 3.54
N GLY A 216 12.60 -23.38 2.30
CA GLY A 216 12.44 -24.41 1.28
C GLY A 216 11.03 -24.51 0.68
N HIS A 217 10.13 -23.58 1.00
CA HIS A 217 8.77 -23.54 0.47
C HIS A 217 8.55 -22.31 -0.42
N PRO A 218 7.91 -22.46 -1.59
CA PRO A 218 7.63 -21.33 -2.49
C PRO A 218 6.77 -20.25 -1.84
N ALA A 219 7.10 -18.99 -2.13
CA ALA A 219 6.32 -17.84 -1.69
C ALA A 219 5.34 -17.39 -2.79
N VAL A 220 4.12 -17.03 -2.37
CA VAL A 220 3.04 -16.64 -3.29
C VAL A 220 2.46 -15.28 -2.89
N LYS A 221 2.19 -14.42 -3.87
CA LYS A 221 1.29 -13.27 -3.75
C LYS A 221 0.17 -13.43 -4.76
N LEU A 222 -1.09 -13.26 -4.34
CA LEU A 222 -2.24 -13.28 -5.25
C LEU A 222 -2.63 -11.86 -5.72
N SER A 223 -2.61 -10.85 -4.84
CA SER A 223 -3.08 -9.47 -5.11
C SER A 223 -4.58 -9.37 -5.43
N ASP A 224 -5.11 -8.17 -5.67
CA ASP A 224 -6.46 -7.96 -6.24
C ASP A 224 -6.43 -7.68 -7.76
N ASN A 225 -5.26 -7.76 -8.40
CA ASN A 225 -5.11 -7.64 -9.85
C ASN A 225 -4.36 -8.87 -10.37
N LEU A 226 -5.00 -9.68 -11.20
CA LEU A 226 -4.44 -10.93 -11.70
C LEU A 226 -3.04 -10.78 -12.35
N ALA A 227 -2.72 -9.62 -12.95
CA ALA A 227 -1.41 -9.34 -13.53
C ALA A 227 -0.27 -9.20 -12.49
N LYS A 228 -0.60 -9.06 -11.21
CA LYS A 228 0.34 -8.90 -10.08
C LYS A 228 0.54 -10.18 -9.27
N ALA A 229 -0.06 -11.30 -9.69
CA ALA A 229 0.17 -12.58 -9.07
C ALA A 229 1.64 -13.03 -9.25
N ILE A 230 2.23 -13.56 -8.19
CA ILE A 230 3.63 -14.01 -8.15
C ILE A 230 3.67 -15.35 -7.44
N GLY A 231 4.42 -16.31 -8.00
CA GLY A 231 4.63 -17.63 -7.42
C GLY A 231 4.69 -18.70 -8.50
N ASP A 232 5.06 -19.92 -8.11
CA ASP A 232 4.91 -21.09 -8.97
C ASP A 232 3.42 -21.31 -9.32
N PRO A 233 3.06 -21.62 -10.58
CA PRO A 233 1.66 -21.76 -10.98
C PRO A 233 0.85 -22.76 -10.15
N ALA A 234 1.45 -23.89 -9.76
CA ALA A 234 0.74 -24.90 -8.96
C ALA A 234 0.48 -24.39 -7.53
N GLU A 235 1.46 -23.70 -6.93
CA GLU A 235 1.29 -23.08 -5.61
C GLU A 235 0.33 -21.88 -5.66
N VAL A 236 0.29 -21.11 -6.76
CA VAL A 236 -0.71 -20.05 -6.96
C VAL A 236 -2.12 -20.63 -6.95
N GLU A 237 -2.39 -21.70 -7.69
CA GLU A 237 -3.71 -22.36 -7.69
C GLU A 237 -4.05 -22.94 -6.31
N ARG A 238 -3.09 -23.58 -5.64
CA ARG A 238 -3.27 -24.05 -4.26
C ARG A 238 -3.65 -22.91 -3.31
N TYR A 239 -2.95 -21.77 -3.38
CA TYR A 239 -3.25 -20.61 -2.54
C TYR A 239 -4.62 -20.02 -2.87
N LYS A 240 -5.04 -19.99 -4.14
CA LYS A 240 -6.41 -19.58 -4.50
C LYS A 240 -7.46 -20.44 -3.80
N HIS A 241 -7.26 -21.76 -3.75
CA HIS A 241 -8.15 -22.67 -3.02
C HIS A 241 -8.13 -22.41 -1.51
N ILE A 242 -6.95 -22.29 -0.91
CA ILE A 242 -6.79 -22.09 0.55
C ILE A 242 -7.49 -20.80 1.01
N PHE A 243 -7.31 -19.71 0.26
CA PHE A 243 -7.84 -18.40 0.63
C PHE A 243 -9.25 -18.12 0.08
N GLY A 244 -9.81 -19.02 -0.74
CA GLY A 244 -11.10 -18.84 -1.39
C GLY A 244 -11.10 -17.61 -2.30
N TYR A 245 -10.09 -17.52 -3.15
CA TYR A 245 -9.81 -16.37 -4.01
C TYR A 245 -10.78 -16.29 -5.19
N THR A 246 -11.43 -15.14 -5.38
CA THR A 246 -12.48 -14.95 -6.39
C THR A 246 -12.24 -13.75 -7.31
N GLN A 247 -11.05 -13.13 -7.27
CA GLN A 247 -10.80 -11.93 -8.07
C GLN A 247 -10.72 -12.28 -9.56
N ASN A 248 -11.34 -11.43 -10.37
CA ASN A 248 -11.35 -11.51 -11.83
C ASN A 248 -10.84 -10.23 -12.50
N TYR A 249 -10.39 -9.23 -11.71
CA TYR A 249 -9.87 -7.98 -12.22
C TYR A 249 -8.45 -8.17 -12.79
N TYR A 250 -8.24 -7.69 -14.02
CA TYR A 250 -6.96 -7.67 -14.68
C TYR A 250 -6.66 -6.27 -15.21
N GLU A 251 -5.48 -5.76 -14.86
CA GLU A 251 -4.93 -4.54 -15.42
C GLU A 251 -3.42 -4.69 -15.60
N GLU A 252 -2.90 -4.30 -16.76
CA GLU A 252 -1.47 -4.39 -17.02
C GLU A 252 -0.66 -3.55 -16.01
N CYS A 253 0.38 -4.14 -15.44
CA CYS A 253 1.21 -3.47 -14.46
C CYS A 253 2.06 -2.38 -15.10
N LYS A 254 1.79 -1.12 -14.73
CA LYS A 254 2.64 0.04 -15.05
C LYS A 254 3.34 0.48 -13.76
N TYR A 255 4.66 0.39 -13.72
CA TYR A 255 5.48 0.70 -12.54
C TYR A 255 6.26 2.01 -12.67
#